data_AF-A0A223S3X5-F1
#
_entry.id   AF-A0A223S3X5-F1
#
_cell.length_a   1.000
_cell.length_b   1.000
_cell.length_c   1.000
_cell.angle_alpha   90.00
_cell.angle_beta   90.00
_cell.angle_gamma   90.00
#
_symmetry.space_group_name_H-M   'P 1'
#
loop_
_entity.id
_entity.type
_entity.pdbx_description
1 polymer ?
#
loop_
_entity_poly.entity_id
_entity_poly.type
_entity_poly.pdbx_seq_one_letter_code
_entity_poly.pdbx_strand_id
1 'polypeptide(L)'
;MLALLAMVMVVAVAIAVVVVWNTLRESPQIAAPEPSPSATAQEVDDEPSAEPSEPSESPDEPEELINSGWRTVKSDKWGFTYEVPPSDDDWAAKGDGFIVGQGEDENGTPEIAMSGVAIYKDQPCDGWGDRAVTGAQGITETQDTAAMAKGVATKWAELSFTTDAGAATTSVRTVEAFSNNGLKGHRAIVDAKLKKPKAGCQPPTAEVHTVVVPNPDEENAVRAFTIVADTGLPDAEDTDVLEKILNSLRDEDYEVE
;
A
#
# COMPACT_ATOMS: atom_id res chain seq x y z
N MET A 1 20.29 -37.10 -13.52
CA MET A 1 19.55 -36.38 -12.45
C MET A 1 20.41 -35.24 -11.94
N LEU A 2 20.49 -34.11 -12.67
CA LEU A 2 21.10 -32.84 -12.21
C LEU A 2 21.01 -31.79 -13.36
N ALA A 3 19.80 -31.52 -13.87
CA ALA A 3 19.63 -30.50 -14.92
C ALA A 3 18.19 -29.96 -15.03
N LEU A 4 17.40 -29.97 -13.95
CA LEU A 4 15.96 -29.65 -14.03
C LEU A 4 15.44 -28.87 -12.81
N LEU A 5 16.28 -27.96 -12.27
CA LEU A 5 15.95 -27.19 -11.07
C LEU A 5 16.38 -25.72 -11.17
N ALA A 6 16.31 -25.13 -12.36
CA ALA A 6 16.69 -23.73 -12.60
C ALA A 6 15.70 -22.95 -13.49
N MET A 7 14.42 -23.33 -13.51
CA MET A 7 13.45 -22.70 -14.41
C MET A 7 12.04 -22.57 -13.80
N VAL A 8 11.94 -22.16 -12.53
CA VAL A 8 10.64 -21.81 -11.90
C VAL A 8 10.69 -20.46 -11.16
N MET A 9 11.85 -19.78 -11.09
CA MET A 9 12.02 -18.55 -10.30
C MET A 9 12.30 -17.29 -11.15
N VAL A 10 11.67 -17.16 -12.32
CA VAL A 10 11.80 -15.94 -13.16
C VAL A 10 10.44 -15.33 -13.55
N VAL A 11 9.33 -16.02 -13.30
CA VAL A 11 8.00 -15.55 -13.76
C VAL A 11 7.28 -14.69 -12.72
N ALA A 12 7.59 -14.82 -11.42
CA ALA A 12 6.92 -14.04 -10.37
C ALA A 12 7.42 -12.58 -10.25
N VAL A 13 8.64 -12.28 -10.69
CA VAL A 13 9.23 -10.92 -10.59
C VAL A 13 8.82 -10.04 -11.78
N ALA A 14 8.50 -10.63 -12.93
CA ALA A 14 8.17 -9.85 -14.14
C ALA A 14 6.78 -9.19 -14.10
N ILE A 15 5.84 -9.67 -13.27
CA ILE A 15 4.46 -9.15 -13.27
C ILE A 15 4.36 -7.83 -12.49
N ALA A 16 5.16 -7.63 -11.45
CA ALA A 16 5.19 -6.35 -10.72
C ALA A 16 5.90 -5.23 -11.50
N VAL A 17 6.87 -5.57 -12.36
CA VAL A 17 7.71 -4.61 -13.10
C VAL A 17 6.98 -3.92 -14.26
N VAL A 18 5.91 -4.52 -14.80
CA VAL A 18 5.19 -3.96 -15.98
C VAL A 18 4.16 -2.87 -15.59
N VAL A 19 3.73 -2.81 -14.33
CA VAL A 19 2.58 -1.96 -13.92
C VAL A 19 2.87 -0.45 -14.04
N VAL A 20 4.13 -0.02 -13.89
CA VAL A 20 4.47 1.41 -14.01
C VAL A 20 4.55 1.87 -15.48
N TRP A 21 4.80 0.98 -16.43
CA TRP A 21 5.17 1.38 -17.79
C TRP A 21 3.98 1.76 -18.69
N ASN A 22 2.78 1.23 -18.44
CA ASN A 22 1.72 1.25 -19.46
C ASN A 22 0.86 2.54 -19.50
N THR A 23 1.09 3.52 -18.62
CA THR A 23 0.29 4.78 -18.59
C THR A 23 0.86 5.93 -19.44
N LEU A 24 1.98 5.73 -20.15
CA LEU A 24 2.62 6.77 -20.98
C LEU A 24 2.62 6.51 -22.50
N ARG A 25 1.86 5.54 -23.03
CA ARG A 25 1.76 5.33 -24.50
C ARG A 25 0.36 4.95 -24.99
N GLU A 26 -0.15 5.75 -25.93
CA GLU A 26 -1.39 5.54 -26.69
C GLU A 26 -1.37 4.24 -27.55
N SER A 27 -2.54 3.58 -27.66
CA SER A 27 -2.82 2.33 -28.39
C SER A 27 -2.82 2.46 -29.94
N PRO A 28 -2.79 1.36 -30.73
CA PRO A 28 -4.02 0.58 -30.99
C PRO A 28 -3.87 -0.95 -31.25
N GLN A 29 -4.89 -1.69 -30.76
CA GLN A 29 -5.62 -2.87 -31.31
C GLN A 29 -4.87 -4.09 -31.91
N ILE A 30 -5.25 -5.30 -31.46
CA ILE A 30 -5.97 -6.32 -32.28
C ILE A 30 -6.39 -7.54 -31.42
N ALA A 31 -7.70 -7.79 -31.45
CA ALA A 31 -8.51 -9.02 -31.36
C ALA A 31 -8.09 -10.28 -30.57
N ALA A 32 -9.02 -10.71 -29.72
CA ALA A 32 -9.16 -12.02 -29.07
C ALA A 32 -9.40 -13.20 -30.03
N PRO A 33 -9.35 -14.44 -29.50
CA PRO A 33 -10.62 -15.16 -29.38
C PRO A 33 -10.83 -15.93 -28.05
N GLU A 34 -12.10 -16.26 -27.87
CA GLU A 34 -12.87 -16.74 -26.73
C GLU A 34 -12.68 -18.22 -26.29
N PRO A 35 -13.26 -18.61 -25.12
CA PRO A 35 -12.96 -19.85 -24.41
C PRO A 35 -13.97 -20.98 -24.67
N SER A 36 -13.67 -22.19 -24.16
CA SER A 36 -14.68 -23.24 -23.99
C SER A 36 -14.33 -24.25 -22.88
N PRO A 37 -15.35 -24.93 -22.31
CA PRO A 37 -15.41 -25.23 -20.87
C PRO A 37 -15.52 -26.74 -20.54
N SER A 38 -15.61 -26.99 -19.23
CA SER A 38 -16.35 -28.08 -18.54
C SER A 38 -15.59 -29.32 -18.05
N ALA A 39 -15.72 -29.49 -16.71
CA ALA A 39 -16.03 -30.69 -15.92
C ALA A 39 -15.09 -31.91 -16.01
N THR A 40 -14.67 -32.53 -14.90
CA THR A 40 -15.54 -33.36 -14.04
C THR A 40 -14.83 -33.64 -12.70
N ALA A 41 -15.62 -33.70 -11.63
CA ALA A 41 -15.26 -34.13 -10.28
C ALA A 41 -15.04 -35.66 -10.16
N GLN A 42 -14.17 -36.07 -9.23
CA GLN A 42 -14.06 -37.35 -8.49
C GLN A 42 -12.77 -37.23 -7.66
N GLU A 43 -12.59 -37.74 -6.45
CA GLU A 43 -13.39 -38.41 -5.42
C GLU A 43 -12.54 -38.25 -4.15
N VAL A 44 -13.18 -38.08 -2.99
CA VAL A 44 -12.50 -37.86 -1.70
C VAL A 44 -12.20 -39.23 -1.07
N ASP A 45 -10.93 -39.49 -0.79
CA ASP A 45 -10.45 -40.59 0.05
C ASP A 45 -9.96 -40.01 1.39
N ASP A 46 -10.60 -40.45 2.47
CA ASP A 46 -10.33 -40.12 3.87
C ASP A 46 -9.22 -41.02 4.43
N GLU A 47 -8.09 -40.45 4.87
CA GLU A 47 -7.21 -41.03 5.90
C GLU A 47 -6.22 -39.96 6.46
N PRO A 48 -5.60 -40.19 7.63
CA PRO A 48 -5.98 -39.59 8.91
C PRO A 48 -5.26 -38.26 9.24
N SER A 49 -5.95 -37.48 10.08
CA SER A 49 -5.56 -36.23 10.73
C SER A 49 -4.09 -36.15 11.16
N ALA A 50 -3.30 -35.34 10.44
CA ALA A 50 -2.08 -34.75 10.98
C ALA A 50 -2.47 -33.52 11.80
N GLU A 51 -2.15 -33.54 13.09
CA GLU A 51 -2.31 -32.39 13.99
C GLU A 51 -1.61 -31.15 13.39
N PRO A 52 -2.22 -29.95 13.44
CA PRO A 52 -1.56 -28.73 13.02
C PRO A 52 -0.30 -28.54 13.86
N SER A 53 0.87 -28.53 13.22
CA SER A 53 2.09 -28.05 13.87
C SER A 53 1.87 -26.57 14.18
N GLU A 54 1.75 -26.25 15.47
CA GLU A 54 1.73 -24.88 15.97
C GLU A 54 2.96 -24.13 15.43
N PRO A 55 2.83 -22.90 14.93
CA PRO A 55 3.99 -22.08 14.63
C PRO A 55 4.83 -21.98 15.90
N SER A 56 6.10 -22.34 15.79
CA SER A 56 7.07 -22.16 16.87
C SER A 56 7.29 -20.66 17.05
N GLU A 57 6.47 -20.01 17.88
CA GLU A 57 6.76 -18.70 18.46
C GLU A 57 7.99 -18.86 19.37
N SER A 58 9.17 -18.73 18.78
CA SER A 58 10.31 -18.25 19.57
C SER A 58 9.92 -16.83 20.02
N PRO A 59 10.05 -16.46 21.31
CA PRO A 59 9.74 -15.11 21.73
C PRO A 59 10.76 -14.19 21.07
N ASP A 60 10.36 -13.51 20.00
CA ASP A 60 11.07 -12.33 19.52
C ASP A 60 11.18 -11.38 20.71
N GLU A 61 12.38 -10.86 20.96
CA GLU A 61 12.56 -9.80 21.93
C GLU A 61 11.54 -8.68 21.64
N PRO A 62 10.91 -8.08 22.67
CA PRO A 62 9.91 -7.06 22.46
C PRO A 62 10.53 -5.92 21.66
N GLU A 63 10.06 -5.74 20.42
CA GLU A 63 10.54 -4.68 19.54
C GLU A 63 10.33 -3.32 20.23
N GLU A 64 11.38 -2.50 20.25
CA GLU A 64 11.31 -1.18 20.87
C GLU A 64 10.43 -0.24 20.04
N LEU A 65 9.47 0.40 20.70
CA LEU A 65 8.49 1.29 20.06
C LEU A 65 8.88 2.75 20.29
N ILE A 66 8.79 3.56 19.23
CA ILE A 66 8.92 5.02 19.30
C ILE A 66 7.72 5.61 20.05
N ASN A 67 6.53 5.07 19.83
CA ASN A 67 5.29 5.50 20.47
C ASN A 67 4.82 4.45 21.49
N SER A 68 4.82 4.82 22.76
CA SER A 68 4.36 3.93 23.83
C SER A 68 2.89 3.50 23.62
N GLY A 69 2.64 2.20 23.68
CA GLY A 69 1.31 1.60 23.53
C GLY A 69 0.85 1.41 22.08
N TRP A 70 1.67 1.79 21.10
CA TRP A 70 1.39 1.56 19.69
C TRP A 70 1.85 0.16 19.26
N ARG A 71 1.65 -0.16 17.99
CA ARG A 71 2.00 -1.46 17.42
C ARG A 71 2.81 -1.26 16.16
N THR A 72 3.85 -2.06 15.99
CA THR A 72 4.63 -2.09 14.77
C THR A 72 3.83 -2.68 13.60
N VAL A 73 4.01 -2.08 12.43
CA VAL A 73 3.63 -2.62 11.12
C VAL A 73 4.88 -2.65 10.26
N LYS A 74 5.14 -3.82 9.68
CA LYS A 74 6.26 -4.02 8.77
C LYS A 74 5.77 -4.19 7.35
N SER A 75 6.55 -3.64 6.45
CA SER A 75 6.46 -3.82 5.02
C SER A 75 7.78 -4.43 4.56
N ASP A 76 8.03 -5.69 4.95
CA ASP A 76 9.27 -6.42 4.71
C ASP A 76 9.71 -6.34 3.24
N LYS A 77 8.75 -6.46 2.30
CA LYS A 77 9.01 -6.34 0.87
C LYS A 77 9.69 -5.02 0.46
N TRP A 78 9.42 -3.95 1.18
CA TRP A 78 9.93 -2.60 0.90
C TRP A 78 10.84 -2.09 2.00
N GLY A 79 11.21 -2.92 2.99
CA GLY A 79 12.09 -2.59 4.11
C GLY A 79 11.63 -1.39 4.95
N PHE A 80 10.31 -1.19 5.09
CA PHE A 80 9.79 -0.14 5.97
C PHE A 80 9.21 -0.73 7.23
N THR A 81 9.46 -0.04 8.34
CA THR A 81 8.75 -0.24 9.59
C THR A 81 8.12 1.07 10.03
N TYR A 82 6.89 1.00 10.54
CA TYR A 82 6.17 2.14 11.10
C TYR A 82 5.25 1.64 12.21
N GLU A 83 4.67 2.56 12.96
CA GLU A 83 3.80 2.26 14.08
C GLU A 83 2.41 2.84 13.85
N VAL A 84 1.40 2.13 14.33
CA VAL A 84 0.00 2.59 14.35
C VAL A 84 -0.59 2.41 15.74
N PRO A 85 -1.67 3.13 16.08
CA PRO A 85 -2.40 2.91 17.32
C PRO A 85 -2.80 1.44 17.55
N PRO A 86 -3.10 1.08 18.81
CA PRO A 86 -3.61 -0.25 19.14
C PRO A 86 -4.98 -0.50 18.50
N SER A 87 -5.40 -1.77 18.46
CA SER A 87 -6.62 -2.16 17.73
C SER A 87 -7.92 -1.70 18.38
N ASP A 88 -7.91 -1.35 19.66
CA ASP A 88 -9.04 -0.71 20.36
C ASP A 88 -9.26 0.74 19.92
N ASP A 89 -8.31 1.34 19.20
CA ASP A 89 -8.44 2.63 18.51
C ASP A 89 -8.82 2.47 17.02
N ASP A 90 -9.51 1.37 16.66
CA ASP A 90 -9.99 1.06 15.30
C ASP A 90 -8.92 0.86 14.21
N TRP A 91 -7.64 0.70 14.59
CA TRP A 91 -6.56 0.37 13.66
C TRP A 91 -6.36 -1.14 13.48
N ALA A 92 -6.30 -1.59 12.23
CA ALA A 92 -6.04 -2.97 11.85
C ALA A 92 -4.77 -3.08 10.99
N ALA A 93 -3.72 -3.70 11.52
CA ALA A 93 -2.55 -4.09 10.74
C ALA A 93 -2.88 -5.39 9.99
N LYS A 94 -2.76 -5.39 8.66
CA LYS A 94 -3.16 -6.51 7.79
C LYS A 94 -1.97 -7.42 7.39
N GLY A 95 -0.74 -7.01 7.71
CA GLY A 95 0.50 -7.73 7.39
C GLY A 95 1.03 -7.47 5.97
N ASP A 96 2.25 -7.94 5.69
CA ASP A 96 2.96 -7.65 4.43
C ASP A 96 2.29 -8.27 3.18
N GLY A 97 1.64 -9.43 3.33
CA GLY A 97 0.93 -10.10 2.23
C GLY A 97 -0.37 -9.44 1.79
N PHE A 98 -0.90 -8.48 2.55
CA PHE A 98 -2.14 -7.79 2.20
C PHE A 98 -1.84 -6.60 1.27
N ILE A 99 -2.53 -6.56 0.13
CA ILE A 99 -2.34 -5.54 -0.90
C ILE A 99 -3.61 -4.71 -1.03
N VAL A 100 -3.45 -3.39 -1.03
CA VAL A 100 -4.48 -2.43 -1.41
C VAL A 100 -4.11 -1.83 -2.75
N GLY A 101 -5.03 -1.89 -3.71
CA GLY A 101 -4.87 -1.32 -5.04
C GLY A 101 -5.98 -0.32 -5.37
N GLN A 102 -5.67 0.66 -6.23
CA GLN A 102 -6.62 1.65 -6.72
C GLN A 102 -6.50 1.83 -8.23
N GLY A 103 -7.63 2.17 -8.85
CA GLY A 103 -7.80 2.12 -10.30
C GLY A 103 -7.79 0.67 -10.81
N GLU A 104 -8.21 0.47 -12.06
CA GLU A 104 -8.12 -0.81 -12.74
C GLU A 104 -7.81 -0.54 -14.22
N ASP A 105 -6.80 -1.22 -14.74
CA ASP A 105 -6.55 -1.26 -16.18
C ASP A 105 -7.57 -2.17 -16.90
N GLU A 106 -7.45 -2.30 -18.21
CA GLU A 106 -8.34 -3.15 -19.03
C GLU A 106 -8.33 -4.63 -18.62
N ASN A 107 -7.33 -5.06 -17.85
CA ASN A 107 -7.17 -6.43 -17.36
C ASN A 107 -7.58 -6.59 -15.89
N GLY A 108 -8.09 -5.53 -15.24
CA GLY A 108 -8.41 -5.53 -13.81
C GLY A 108 -7.18 -5.46 -12.90
N THR A 109 -6.03 -5.04 -13.42
CA THR A 109 -4.82 -4.83 -12.62
C THR A 109 -4.86 -3.42 -12.02
N PRO A 110 -4.61 -3.27 -10.71
CA PRO A 110 -4.57 -1.95 -10.11
C PRO A 110 -3.51 -1.05 -10.75
N GLU A 111 -3.86 0.21 -10.99
CA GLU A 111 -2.93 1.21 -11.53
C GLU A 111 -1.87 1.63 -10.51
N ILE A 112 -2.22 1.57 -9.22
CA ILE A 112 -1.32 1.80 -8.10
C ILE A 112 -1.68 0.83 -6.98
N ALA A 113 -0.68 0.30 -6.27
CA ALA A 113 -0.90 -0.65 -5.20
C ALA A 113 0.20 -0.58 -4.15
N MET A 114 -0.17 -0.85 -2.90
CA MET A 114 0.75 -0.89 -1.77
C MET A 114 0.52 -2.14 -0.90
N SER A 115 1.57 -2.55 -0.20
CA SER A 115 1.60 -3.67 0.74
C SER A 115 2.06 -3.23 2.13
N GLY A 116 2.11 -4.15 3.10
CA GLY A 116 2.46 -3.81 4.49
C GLY A 116 1.44 -2.86 5.10
N VAL A 117 0.16 -3.19 4.94
CA VAL A 117 -0.96 -2.25 5.12
C VAL A 117 -1.46 -2.20 6.56
N ALA A 118 -1.82 -1.00 7.01
CA ALA A 118 -2.70 -0.80 8.16
C ALA A 118 -3.89 0.09 7.77
N ILE A 119 -5.06 -0.22 8.34
CA ILE A 119 -6.33 0.42 8.02
C ILE A 119 -6.96 0.97 9.29
N TYR A 120 -7.39 2.23 9.25
CA TYR A 120 -8.22 2.85 10.27
C TYR A 120 -9.68 2.82 9.84
N LYS A 121 -10.54 2.27 10.71
CA LYS A 121 -11.99 2.09 10.47
C LYS A 121 -12.27 1.51 9.09
N ASP A 122 -11.94 0.23 8.95
CA ASP A 122 -12.22 -0.59 7.79
C ASP A 122 -13.74 -0.69 7.56
N GLN A 123 -14.17 -0.35 6.34
CA GLN A 123 -15.56 -0.48 5.87
C GLN A 123 -16.64 0.28 6.65
N PRO A 124 -16.49 1.59 6.94
CA PRO A 124 -17.44 2.35 7.74
C PRO A 124 -18.76 2.62 6.99
N CYS A 125 -18.79 2.41 5.67
CA CYS A 125 -19.96 2.65 4.83
C CYS A 125 -20.63 1.36 4.37
N ASP A 126 -21.37 0.71 5.26
CA ASP A 126 -22.15 -0.51 4.94
C ASP A 126 -21.29 -1.62 4.28
N GLY A 127 -20.04 -1.80 4.74
CA GLY A 127 -19.14 -2.81 4.17
C GLY A 127 -18.18 -2.30 3.08
N TRP A 128 -18.02 -0.98 2.92
CA TRP A 128 -17.13 -0.37 1.92
C TRP A 128 -16.36 0.85 2.45
N GLY A 129 -15.20 1.11 1.83
CA GLY A 129 -14.34 2.27 2.08
C GLY A 129 -13.48 2.11 3.34
N ASP A 130 -12.53 3.01 3.54
CA ASP A 130 -11.68 3.08 4.74
C ASP A 130 -11.56 4.54 5.16
N ARG A 131 -11.38 4.84 6.45
CA ARG A 131 -11.12 6.22 6.89
C ARG A 131 -9.67 6.64 6.72
N ALA A 132 -8.75 5.70 6.94
CA ALA A 132 -7.37 5.88 6.51
C ALA A 132 -6.76 4.53 6.15
N VAL A 133 -5.81 4.55 5.22
CA VAL A 133 -5.01 3.39 4.86
C VAL A 133 -3.56 3.81 4.70
N THR A 134 -2.65 2.99 5.24
CA THR A 134 -1.21 3.15 5.11
C THR A 134 -0.61 1.97 4.38
N GLY A 135 0.54 2.16 3.76
CA GLY A 135 1.28 1.06 3.15
C GLY A 135 2.47 1.56 2.34
N ALA A 136 3.21 0.63 1.75
CA ALA A 136 4.37 0.94 0.95
C ALA A 136 4.38 0.27 -0.43
N GLN A 137 5.14 0.86 -1.34
CA GLN A 137 5.34 0.38 -2.71
C GLN A 137 6.74 0.70 -3.23
N GLY A 138 7.27 -0.12 -4.14
CA GLY A 138 8.50 0.15 -4.88
C GLY A 138 8.22 0.82 -6.23
N ILE A 139 9.19 1.60 -6.70
CA ILE A 139 9.14 2.33 -7.97
C ILE A 139 10.52 2.23 -8.62
N THR A 140 10.57 1.69 -9.83
CA THR A 140 11.81 1.47 -10.57
C THR A 140 12.08 2.58 -11.58
N GLU A 141 13.25 2.53 -12.22
CA GLU A 141 13.68 3.43 -13.29
C GLU A 141 13.73 4.93 -12.92
N THR A 142 13.93 5.24 -11.64
CA THR A 142 14.03 6.60 -11.14
C THR A 142 14.85 6.69 -9.86
N GLN A 143 15.49 7.83 -9.65
CA GLN A 143 16.10 8.23 -8.37
C GLN A 143 15.52 9.55 -7.85
N ASP A 144 14.56 10.14 -8.58
CA ASP A 144 13.99 11.45 -8.24
C ASP A 144 12.90 11.30 -7.19
N THR A 145 13.33 11.26 -5.93
CA THR A 145 12.44 11.12 -4.77
C THR A 145 11.44 12.28 -4.65
N ALA A 146 11.79 13.50 -5.08
CA ALA A 146 10.88 14.65 -5.00
C ALA A 146 9.74 14.56 -6.01
N ALA A 147 10.08 14.25 -7.27
CA ALA A 147 9.09 14.05 -8.32
C ALA A 147 8.17 12.85 -8.00
N MET A 148 8.75 11.76 -7.48
CA MET A 148 8.00 10.57 -7.11
C MET A 148 7.09 10.80 -5.90
N ALA A 149 7.53 11.51 -4.86
CA ALA A 149 6.66 11.82 -3.71
C ALA A 149 5.41 12.57 -4.15
N LYS A 150 5.58 13.60 -4.99
CA LYS A 150 4.45 14.35 -5.57
C LYS A 150 3.56 13.46 -6.44
N GLY A 151 4.16 12.71 -7.37
CA GLY A 151 3.44 11.91 -8.35
C GLY A 151 2.60 10.82 -7.70
N VAL A 152 3.20 10.07 -6.76
CA VAL A 152 2.53 9.01 -6.01
C VAL A 152 1.39 9.56 -5.16
N ALA A 153 1.63 10.62 -4.38
CA ALA A 153 0.59 11.22 -3.56
C ALA A 153 -0.59 11.73 -4.41
N THR A 154 -0.30 12.34 -5.56
CA THR A 154 -1.33 12.81 -6.49
C THR A 154 -2.13 11.64 -7.07
N LYS A 155 -1.46 10.56 -7.47
CA LYS A 155 -2.11 9.40 -8.07
C LYS A 155 -3.04 8.68 -7.09
N TRP A 156 -2.58 8.47 -5.84
CA TRP A 156 -3.43 7.95 -4.77
C TRP A 156 -4.62 8.87 -4.48
N ALA A 157 -4.41 10.19 -4.45
CA ALA A 157 -5.47 11.16 -4.23
C ALA A 157 -6.52 11.18 -5.35
N GLU A 158 -6.11 11.00 -6.60
CA GLU A 158 -7.04 10.95 -7.75
C GLU A 158 -7.85 9.65 -7.77
N LEU A 159 -7.18 8.50 -7.59
CA LEU A 159 -7.79 7.19 -7.75
C LEU A 159 -8.66 6.80 -6.54
N SER A 160 -8.16 6.98 -5.32
CA SER A 160 -8.90 6.56 -4.10
C SER A 160 -10.19 7.35 -3.89
N PHE A 161 -10.24 8.57 -4.42
CA PHE A 161 -11.35 9.50 -4.21
C PHE A 161 -12.14 9.75 -5.51
N THR A 162 -12.17 8.75 -6.39
CA THR A 162 -13.04 8.75 -7.57
C THR A 162 -14.49 8.46 -7.18
N THR A 163 -15.41 9.20 -7.82
CA THR A 163 -16.86 9.07 -7.64
C THR A 163 -17.53 8.88 -9.00
N ASP A 164 -18.85 8.68 -9.02
CA ASP A 164 -19.64 8.70 -10.26
C ASP A 164 -19.53 10.04 -11.02
N ALA A 165 -19.14 11.12 -10.34
CA ALA A 165 -18.87 12.42 -10.95
C ALA A 165 -17.42 12.58 -11.45
N GLY A 166 -16.61 11.52 -11.37
CA GLY A 166 -15.21 11.44 -11.77
C GLY A 166 -14.22 11.56 -10.62
N ALA A 167 -12.94 11.55 -10.98
CA ALA A 167 -11.81 11.69 -10.05
C ALA A 167 -11.88 13.01 -9.26
N ALA A 168 -11.34 12.98 -8.04
CA ALA A 168 -11.20 14.15 -7.18
C ALA A 168 -10.39 15.26 -7.86
N THR A 169 -10.60 16.51 -7.43
CA THR A 169 -9.67 17.60 -7.76
C THR A 169 -8.56 17.61 -6.74
N THR A 170 -7.31 17.53 -7.19
CA THR A 170 -6.13 17.48 -6.34
C THR A 170 -5.38 18.80 -6.31
N SER A 171 -4.72 19.07 -5.17
CA SER A 171 -3.82 20.22 -5.00
C SER A 171 -2.62 19.78 -4.18
N VAL A 172 -1.42 19.99 -4.71
CA VAL A 172 -0.20 19.72 -3.95
C VAL A 172 -0.04 20.81 -2.88
N ARG A 173 -0.04 20.40 -1.62
CA ARG A 173 0.15 21.27 -0.46
C ARG A 173 1.63 21.57 -0.26
N THR A 174 2.45 20.53 -0.19
CA THR A 174 3.90 20.62 0.00
C THR A 174 4.64 19.52 -0.73
N VAL A 175 5.91 19.81 -1.08
CA VAL A 175 6.94 18.82 -1.41
C VAL A 175 8.21 19.31 -0.76
N GLU A 176 8.75 18.55 0.19
CA GLU A 176 9.88 18.97 1.02
C GLU A 176 10.85 17.82 1.28
N ALA A 177 12.08 18.17 1.66
CA ALA A 177 13.06 17.17 2.05
C ALA A 177 12.58 16.46 3.33
N PHE A 178 12.74 15.14 3.35
CA PHE A 178 12.41 14.30 4.49
C PHE A 178 13.68 13.65 5.03
N SER A 179 13.87 13.72 6.34
CA SER A 179 14.96 13.04 7.05
C SER A 179 14.49 12.64 8.44
N ASN A 180 14.29 11.35 8.67
CA ASN A 180 13.83 10.82 9.95
C ASN A 180 14.23 9.35 10.11
N ASN A 181 14.60 8.90 11.30
CA ASN A 181 14.89 7.48 11.64
C ASN A 181 15.68 6.71 10.56
N GLY A 182 16.83 7.26 10.14
CA GLY A 182 17.70 6.66 9.11
C GLY A 182 17.26 6.89 7.65
N LEU A 183 16.03 7.33 7.41
CA LEU A 183 15.49 7.58 6.08
C LEU A 183 15.83 8.98 5.57
N LYS A 184 16.16 9.10 4.28
CA LYS A 184 16.43 10.38 3.59
C LYS A 184 15.81 10.40 2.20
N GLY A 185 15.01 11.42 1.92
CA GLY A 185 14.32 11.56 0.64
C GLY A 185 13.42 12.79 0.62
N HIS A 186 12.20 12.63 0.12
CA HIS A 186 11.21 13.72 0.07
C HIS A 186 9.84 13.25 0.56
N ARG A 187 9.12 14.19 1.18
CA ARG A 187 7.72 14.05 1.55
C ARG A 187 6.87 14.95 0.67
N ALA A 188 5.73 14.47 0.21
CA ALA A 188 4.69 15.28 -0.38
C ALA A 188 3.39 15.13 0.38
N ILE A 189 2.61 16.21 0.42
CA ILE A 189 1.24 16.21 0.93
C ILE A 189 0.33 16.73 -0.18
N VAL A 190 -0.70 15.96 -0.52
CA VAL A 190 -1.69 16.31 -1.56
C VAL A 190 -3.08 16.33 -0.95
N ASP A 191 -3.75 17.46 -1.12
CA ASP A 191 -5.17 17.63 -0.81
C ASP A 191 -6.03 17.10 -1.95
N ALA A 192 -7.10 16.40 -1.62
CA ALA A 192 -8.13 15.97 -2.56
C ALA A 192 -9.49 16.53 -2.18
N LYS A 193 -10.27 16.95 -3.18
CA LYS A 193 -11.66 17.34 -3.03
C LYS A 193 -12.55 16.47 -3.91
N LEU A 194 -13.43 15.70 -3.27
CA LEU A 194 -14.33 14.79 -3.96
C LEU A 194 -15.40 15.56 -4.74
N LYS A 195 -15.76 15.03 -5.90
CA LYS A 195 -16.84 15.57 -6.72
C LYS A 195 -18.16 14.90 -6.31
N LYS A 196 -19.13 15.70 -5.85
CA LYS A 196 -20.47 15.21 -5.45
C LYS A 196 -20.42 13.98 -4.51
N PRO A 197 -19.66 14.03 -3.40
CA PRO A 197 -19.57 12.90 -2.48
C PRO A 197 -20.93 12.54 -1.89
N LYS A 198 -21.19 11.24 -1.73
CA LYS A 198 -22.37 10.74 -1.02
C LYS A 198 -22.28 11.12 0.46
N ALA A 199 -23.20 11.98 0.89
CA ALA A 199 -23.23 12.49 2.26
C ALA A 199 -23.24 11.37 3.31
N GLY A 200 -22.45 11.56 4.37
CA GLY A 200 -22.34 10.65 5.51
C GLY A 200 -21.45 9.42 5.27
N CYS A 201 -21.02 9.17 4.03
CA CYS A 201 -20.13 8.06 3.72
C CYS A 201 -18.82 8.54 3.07
N GLN A 202 -18.91 9.15 1.89
CA GLN A 202 -17.73 9.64 1.19
C GLN A 202 -17.33 10.98 1.79
N PRO A 203 -16.03 11.21 2.03
CA PRO A 203 -15.61 12.44 2.66
C PRO A 203 -15.75 13.62 1.69
N PRO A 204 -15.98 14.85 2.17
CA PRO A 204 -15.94 16.03 1.32
C PRO A 204 -14.52 16.33 0.79
N THR A 205 -13.50 15.98 1.58
CA THR A 205 -12.09 16.23 1.31
C THR A 205 -11.25 15.06 1.81
N ALA A 206 -10.01 14.98 1.38
CA ALA A 206 -9.05 14.00 1.87
C ALA A 206 -7.63 14.56 1.76
N GLU A 207 -6.69 13.91 2.40
CA GLU A 207 -5.27 14.19 2.23
C GLU A 207 -4.47 12.90 2.03
N VAL A 208 -3.40 13.03 1.25
CA VAL A 208 -2.46 11.95 0.98
C VAL A 208 -1.07 12.42 1.33
N HIS A 209 -0.41 11.68 2.22
CA HIS A 209 0.98 11.89 2.61
C HIS A 209 1.82 10.79 1.99
N THR A 210 2.86 11.15 1.25
CA THR A 210 3.80 10.17 0.70
C THR A 210 5.23 10.57 1.02
N VAL A 211 5.98 9.65 1.61
CA VAL A 211 7.44 9.74 1.77
C VAL A 211 8.09 8.81 0.74
N VAL A 212 9.06 9.33 -0.01
CA VAL A 212 9.83 8.55 -0.98
C VAL A 212 11.30 8.67 -0.67
N VAL A 213 11.97 7.52 -0.61
CA VAL A 213 13.41 7.39 -0.34
C VAL A 213 14.05 6.44 -1.36
N PRO A 214 15.37 6.50 -1.57
CA PRO A 214 16.06 5.51 -2.40
C PRO A 214 15.82 4.08 -1.92
N ASN A 215 15.75 3.14 -2.87
CA ASN A 215 15.75 1.72 -2.56
C ASN A 215 17.21 1.27 -2.31
N PRO A 216 17.55 0.70 -1.13
CA PRO A 216 18.91 0.25 -0.87
C PRO A 216 19.31 -0.99 -1.69
N ASP A 217 18.34 -1.80 -2.12
CA ASP A 217 18.59 -3.10 -2.77
C ASP A 217 18.64 -3.03 -4.30
N GLU A 218 18.18 -1.91 -4.89
CA GLU A 218 18.07 -1.75 -6.34
C GLU A 218 18.55 -0.36 -6.80
N GLU A 219 19.56 -0.35 -7.66
CA GLU A 219 20.03 0.88 -8.30
C GLU A 219 18.95 1.45 -9.23
N ASN A 220 18.80 2.78 -9.25
CA ASN A 220 17.75 3.46 -10.02
C ASN A 220 16.32 3.06 -9.59
N ALA A 221 16.12 2.71 -8.33
CA ALA A 221 14.80 2.54 -7.76
C ALA A 221 14.64 3.38 -6.49
N VAL A 222 13.38 3.68 -6.18
CA VAL A 222 12.93 4.31 -4.94
C VAL A 222 11.82 3.47 -4.33
N ARG A 223 11.56 3.69 -3.04
CA ARG A 223 10.44 3.08 -2.31
C ARG A 223 9.64 4.18 -1.64
N ALA A 224 8.33 4.01 -1.60
CA ALA A 224 7.38 4.99 -1.14
C ALA A 224 6.53 4.42 0.00
N PHE A 225 6.39 5.15 1.09
CA PHE A 225 5.38 4.94 2.12
C PHE A 225 4.27 5.97 1.93
N THR A 226 3.01 5.54 1.93
CA THR A 226 1.85 6.42 1.71
C THR A 226 0.81 6.24 2.80
N ILE A 227 0.22 7.35 3.24
CA ILE A 227 -1.00 7.43 4.04
C ILE A 227 -2.06 8.10 3.17
N VAL A 228 -3.20 7.44 2.97
CA VAL A 228 -4.39 7.99 2.32
C VAL A 228 -5.46 8.14 3.39
N ALA A 229 -5.95 9.36 3.64
CA ALA A 229 -6.87 9.63 4.74
C ALA A 229 -8.04 10.53 4.35
N ASP A 230 -9.25 10.11 4.74
CA ASP A 230 -10.46 10.92 4.71
C ASP A 230 -10.28 12.17 5.59
N THR A 231 -10.84 13.31 5.17
CA THR A 231 -10.95 14.51 6.02
C THR A 231 -12.33 15.13 5.93
N GLY A 232 -12.68 15.97 6.91
CA GLY A 232 -13.97 16.66 6.95
C GLY A 232 -15.16 15.76 7.30
N LEU A 233 -14.90 14.55 7.81
CA LEU A 233 -15.89 13.68 8.45
C LEU A 233 -15.67 13.67 9.98
N PRO A 234 -16.72 13.50 10.80
CA PRO A 234 -16.58 13.45 12.26
C PRO A 234 -15.78 12.26 12.79
N ASP A 235 -15.69 11.18 12.00
CA ASP A 235 -15.04 9.92 12.33
C ASP A 235 -13.72 9.70 11.57
N ALA A 236 -13.24 10.72 10.85
CA ALA A 236 -11.91 10.73 10.24
C ALA A 236 -10.81 10.61 11.29
N GLU A 237 -9.63 10.15 10.89
CA GLU A 237 -8.48 10.09 11.78
C GLU A 237 -7.94 11.50 12.08
N ASP A 238 -7.40 11.68 13.27
CA ASP A 238 -6.75 12.93 13.67
C ASP A 238 -5.43 13.11 12.91
N THR A 239 -5.22 14.30 12.34
CA THR A 239 -3.97 14.64 11.65
C THR A 239 -2.75 14.45 12.54
N ASP A 240 -2.84 14.70 13.85
CA ASP A 240 -1.73 14.46 14.79
C ASP A 240 -1.38 12.97 14.91
N VAL A 241 -2.36 12.07 14.76
CA VAL A 241 -2.12 10.62 14.71
C VAL A 241 -1.42 10.26 13.41
N LEU A 242 -1.86 10.80 12.27
CA LEU A 242 -1.21 10.56 10.97
C LEU A 242 0.25 11.04 10.95
N GLU A 243 0.53 12.21 11.54
CA GLU A 243 1.90 12.70 11.69
C GLU A 243 2.74 11.81 12.63
N LYS A 244 2.17 11.28 13.71
CA LYS A 244 2.89 10.32 14.57
C LYS A 244 3.23 9.01 13.86
N ILE A 245 2.30 8.48 13.05
CA ILE A 245 2.57 7.33 12.18
C ILE A 245 3.75 7.64 11.26
N LEU A 246 3.71 8.78 10.57
CA LEU A 246 4.78 9.20 9.68
C LEU A 246 6.13 9.40 10.40
N ASN A 247 6.10 9.96 11.62
CA ASN A 247 7.29 10.21 12.42
C ASN A 247 7.87 8.92 13.02
N SER A 248 7.11 7.83 13.06
CA SER A 248 7.60 6.50 13.44
C SER A 248 8.22 5.73 12.27
N LEU A 249 7.99 6.19 11.02
CA LEU A 249 8.50 5.55 9.81
C LEU A 249 10.03 5.49 9.86
N ARG A 250 10.56 4.29 9.63
CA ARG A 250 11.97 3.96 9.71
C ARG A 250 12.34 2.83 8.74
N ASP A 251 13.63 2.66 8.52
CA ASP A 251 14.14 1.45 7.85
C ASP A 251 13.87 0.23 8.73
N GLU A 252 13.69 -0.96 8.14
CA GLU A 252 13.44 -2.20 8.90
C GLU A 252 14.58 -2.52 9.86
N ASP A 253 15.82 -2.23 9.45
CA ASP A 253 17.03 -2.45 10.26
C ASP A 253 17.37 -1.28 11.21
N TYR A 254 16.48 -0.29 11.36
CA TYR A 254 16.75 0.86 12.24
C TYR A 254 16.55 0.52 13.72
N GLU A 255 17.62 0.64 14.50
CA GLU A 255 17.59 0.55 15.96
C GLU A 255 17.04 1.86 16.55
N VAL A 256 15.99 1.76 17.37
CA VAL A 256 15.43 2.89 18.11
C VAL A 256 16.41 3.30 19.22
N GLU A 257 16.75 4.58 19.30
CA GLU A 257 17.68 5.15 20.30
C GLU A 257 16.98 5.79 21.52
#